data_AF-A0A923ER21-F1
#
_entry.id   AF-A0A923ER21-F1
#
_cell.length_a   1.000
_cell.length_b   1.000
_cell.length_c   1.000
_cell.angle_alpha   90.00
_cell.angle_beta   90.00
_cell.angle_gamma   90.00
#
_symmetry.space_group_name_H-M   'P 1'
#
loop_
_entity.id
_entity.type
_entity.pdbx_description
1 polymer ?
#
loop_
_entity_poly.entity_id
_entity_poly.type
_entity_poly.pdbx_seq_one_letter_code
_entity_poly.pdbx_strand_id
1 'polypeptide(L)'
;MTCQQCREVVSASLDGEAGAADRAAAAAHLEGCPACRAYAEGAERVGRLARVGPAEQVPDIAGALLASLGISAPEPVDAPPAPPALSCLPGGCCGSASADTATTRSACGCPSTCGCGCQDGAPCRCGTRAA
;
A
#
# COMPACT_ATOMS: atom_id res chain seq x y z
N MET A 1 9.62 -26.58 13.02
CA MET A 1 8.86 -25.97 14.13
C MET A 1 7.42 -26.46 14.11
N THR A 2 6.75 -26.41 15.26
CA THR A 2 5.30 -26.69 15.36
C THR A 2 4.48 -25.52 14.83
N CYS A 3 3.19 -25.75 14.53
CA CYS A 3 2.30 -24.67 14.10
C CYS A 3 2.19 -23.57 15.17
N GLN A 4 2.19 -23.93 16.45
CA GLN A 4 2.13 -22.96 17.55
C GLN A 4 3.37 -22.05 17.56
N GLN A 5 4.57 -22.65 17.48
CA GLN A 5 5.82 -21.89 17.38
C GLN A 5 5.85 -20.98 16.15
N CYS A 6 5.36 -21.47 15.01
CA CYS A 6 5.25 -20.65 13.80
C CYS A 6 4.36 -19.42 14.01
N ARG A 7 3.22 -19.59 14.69
CA ARG A 7 2.28 -18.48 14.97
C ARG A 7 2.88 -17.44 15.89
N GLU A 8 3.63 -17.88 16.90
CA GLU A 8 4.37 -17.00 17.82
C GLU A 8 5.44 -16.19 17.07
N VAL A 9 6.23 -16.84 16.22
CA VAL A 9 7.25 -16.15 15.39
C VAL A 9 6.61 -15.19 14.40
N VAL A 10 5.48 -15.56 13.78
CA VAL A 10 4.73 -14.66 12.89
C VAL A 10 4.25 -13.42 13.66
N SER A 11 3.71 -13.57 14.87
CA SER A 11 3.33 -12.44 15.72
C SER A 11 4.53 -11.54 16.04
N ALA A 12 5.61 -12.13 16.57
CA ALA A 12 6.83 -11.40 16.89
C ALA A 12 7.45 -10.71 15.66
N SER A 13 7.27 -11.27 14.46
CA SER A 13 7.73 -10.63 13.21
C SER A 13 6.94 -9.37 12.89
N LEU A 14 5.63 -9.36 13.14
CA LEU A 14 4.78 -8.18 12.93
C LEU A 14 5.09 -7.04 13.91
N ASP A 15 5.61 -7.39 15.08
CA ASP A 15 6.02 -6.41 16.10
C ASP A 15 7.51 -6.02 15.97
N GLY A 16 8.25 -6.63 15.04
CA GLY A 16 9.67 -6.37 14.83
C GLY A 16 10.60 -7.03 15.87
N GLU A 17 10.07 -7.96 16.66
CA GLU A 17 10.76 -8.62 17.78
C GLU A 17 11.39 -9.97 17.40
N ALA A 18 10.96 -10.59 16.29
CA ALA A 18 11.50 -11.88 15.87
C ALA A 18 12.96 -11.79 15.40
N GLY A 19 13.79 -12.78 15.75
CA GLY A 19 15.14 -12.92 15.24
C GLY A 19 15.20 -13.41 13.79
N ALA A 20 16.33 -13.18 13.10
CA ALA A 20 16.49 -13.61 11.70
C ALA A 20 16.40 -15.14 11.52
N ALA A 21 16.97 -15.91 12.44
CA ALA A 21 16.91 -17.38 12.41
C ALA A 21 15.48 -17.90 12.60
N ASP A 22 14.73 -17.33 13.52
CA ASP A 22 13.33 -17.70 13.78
C ASP A 22 12.46 -17.41 12.56
N ARG A 23 12.63 -16.23 11.95
CA ARG A 23 11.93 -15.86 10.70
C ARG A 23 12.22 -16.84 9.57
N ALA A 24 13.48 -17.25 9.40
CA ALA A 24 13.83 -18.24 8.37
C ALA A 24 13.17 -19.59 8.63
N ALA A 25 13.16 -20.05 9.89
CA ALA A 25 12.52 -21.29 10.27
C ALA A 25 10.98 -21.23 10.10
N ALA A 26 10.36 -20.07 10.34
CA ALA A 26 8.93 -19.85 10.13
C ALA A 26 8.59 -19.80 8.64
N ALA A 27 9.41 -19.14 7.83
CA ALA A 27 9.26 -19.13 6.37
C ALA A 27 9.24 -20.56 5.80
N ALA A 28 10.18 -21.41 6.21
CA ALA A 28 10.21 -22.82 5.81
C ALA A 28 8.93 -23.59 6.24
N HIS A 29 8.37 -23.28 7.41
CA HIS A 29 7.09 -23.89 7.84
C HIS A 29 5.90 -23.39 7.01
N LEU A 30 5.88 -22.11 6.65
CA LEU A 30 4.83 -21.49 5.85
C LEU A 30 4.77 -22.04 4.43
N GLU A 31 5.89 -22.51 3.86
CA GLU A 31 5.90 -23.21 2.56
C GLU A 31 5.05 -24.50 2.61
N GLY A 32 5.13 -25.25 3.72
CA GLY A 32 4.46 -26.55 3.87
C GLY A 32 3.06 -26.50 4.51
N CYS A 33 2.71 -25.44 5.25
CA CYS A 33 1.49 -25.42 6.08
C CYS A 33 0.45 -24.37 5.62
N PRO A 34 -0.64 -24.77 4.94
CA PRO A 34 -1.69 -23.83 4.51
C PRO A 34 -2.41 -23.14 5.68
N ALA A 35 -2.58 -23.83 6.81
CA ALA A 35 -3.23 -23.26 7.99
C ALA A 35 -2.39 -22.12 8.61
N CYS A 36 -1.06 -22.24 8.59
CA CYS A 36 -0.17 -21.20 9.08
C CYS A 36 -0.05 -20.03 8.08
N ARG A 37 -0.15 -20.27 6.77
CA ARG A 37 -0.27 -19.19 5.77
C ARG A 37 -1.54 -18.36 5.97
N ALA A 38 -2.69 -19.03 6.09
CA ALA A 38 -3.96 -18.35 6.37
C ALA A 38 -3.92 -17.56 7.68
N TYR A 39 -3.28 -18.10 8.71
CA TYR A 39 -3.05 -17.36 9.96
C TYR A 39 -2.19 -16.11 9.74
N ALA A 40 -1.06 -16.23 9.02
CA ALA A 40 -0.16 -15.10 8.77
C ALA A 40 -0.85 -13.98 7.99
N GLU A 41 -1.56 -14.30 6.92
CA GLU A 41 -2.36 -13.34 6.14
C GLU A 41 -3.44 -12.66 6.99
N GLY A 42 -4.10 -13.43 7.87
CA GLY A 42 -5.08 -12.90 8.81
C GLY A 42 -4.47 -11.95 9.84
N ALA A 43 -3.34 -12.34 10.43
CA ALA A 43 -2.62 -11.53 11.41
C ALA A 43 -2.11 -10.22 10.81
N GLU A 44 -1.54 -10.26 9.59
CA GLU A 44 -1.14 -9.06 8.84
C GLU A 44 -2.32 -8.11 8.58
N ARG A 45 -3.46 -8.66 8.17
CA ARG A 45 -4.67 -7.89 7.89
C ARG A 45 -5.20 -7.19 9.13
N VAL A 46 -5.34 -7.93 10.24
CA VAL A 46 -5.79 -7.37 11.53
C VAL A 46 -4.79 -6.35 12.04
N GLY A 47 -3.49 -6.64 11.98
CA GLY A 47 -2.44 -5.71 12.39
C GLY A 47 -2.49 -4.39 11.63
N ARG A 48 -2.71 -4.43 10.31
CA ARG A 48 -2.88 -3.21 9.50
C ARG A 48 -4.11 -2.40 9.92
N LEU A 49 -5.25 -3.07 10.10
CA LEU A 49 -6.50 -2.40 10.51
C LEU A 49 -6.40 -1.79 11.91
N ALA A 50 -5.66 -2.43 12.82
CA ALA A 50 -5.47 -1.92 14.18
C ALA A 50 -4.50 -0.73 14.24
N ARG A 51 -3.48 -0.70 13.38
CA ARG A 51 -2.45 0.36 13.38
C ARG A 51 -2.86 1.60 12.58
N VAL A 52 -3.68 1.45 11.54
CA VAL A 52 -4.05 2.55 10.64
C VAL A 52 -5.43 3.07 11.00
N GLY A 53 -5.48 4.29 11.52
CA GLY A 53 -6.71 5.02 11.80
C GLY A 53 -6.54 6.52 11.54
N PRO A 54 -7.65 7.29 11.61
CA PRO A 54 -7.56 8.73 11.60
C PRO A 54 -6.64 9.20 12.72
N ALA A 55 -5.66 10.05 12.38
CA ALA A 55 -4.84 10.70 13.38
C ALA A 55 -5.72 11.62 14.23
N GLU A 56 -5.48 11.62 15.55
CA GLU A 56 -6.05 12.64 16.42
C GLU A 56 -5.53 14.02 15.99
N GLN A 57 -6.38 15.04 16.12
CA GLN A 57 -5.98 16.41 15.85
C GLN A 57 -4.98 16.85 16.91
N VAL A 58 -3.71 16.93 16.54
CA VAL A 58 -2.62 17.41 17.39
C VAL A 58 -2.06 18.72 16.82
N PRO A 59 -1.50 19.62 17.65
CA PRO A 59 -0.83 20.81 17.15
C PRO A 59 0.30 20.45 16.16
N ASP A 60 0.40 21.21 15.07
CA ASP A 60 1.53 21.07 14.14
C ASP A 60 2.81 21.60 14.78
N ILE A 61 3.69 20.68 15.15
CA ILE A 61 5.00 20.99 15.72
C ILE A 61 6.15 20.85 14.71
N ALA A 62 5.85 20.47 13.46
CA ALA A 62 6.88 20.18 12.46
C ALA A 62 7.77 21.40 12.21
N GLY A 63 7.16 22.59 12.04
CA GLY A 63 7.89 23.84 11.85
C GLY A 63 8.79 24.20 13.03
N ALA A 64 8.29 24.07 14.26
CA ALA A 64 9.05 24.37 15.48
C ALA A 64 10.23 23.40 15.67
N LEU A 65 10.01 22.11 15.41
CA LEU A 65 11.04 21.09 15.49
C LEU A 65 12.14 21.32 14.43
N LEU A 66 11.76 21.56 13.18
CA LEU A 66 12.70 21.85 12.09
C LEU A 66 13.55 23.09 12.40
N ALA A 67 12.92 24.16 12.88
CA ALA A 67 13.63 25.37 13.31
C ALA A 67 14.61 25.08 14.45
N SER A 68 14.25 24.23 15.42
CA SER A 68 15.15 23.83 16.51
C SER A 68 16.38 23.05 16.04
N LEU A 69 16.27 22.35 14.91
CA LEU A 69 17.36 21.64 14.25
C LEU A 69 18.14 22.53 13.27
N GLY A 70 17.80 23.82 13.16
CA GLY A 70 18.43 24.76 12.22
C GLY A 70 17.98 24.61 10.77
N ILE A 71 16.92 23.84 10.51
CA ILE A 71 16.37 23.60 9.17
C ILE A 71 15.36 24.72 8.86
N SER A 72 15.79 25.68 8.05
CA SER A 72 15.00 26.89 7.75
C SER A 72 14.12 26.77 6.49
N ALA A 73 14.50 25.88 5.56
CA ALA A 73 13.68 25.49 4.43
C ALA A 73 14.07 24.07 4.02
N PRO A 74 13.12 23.14 3.81
CA PRO A 74 13.43 21.97 3.01
C PRO A 74 13.83 22.44 1.61
N GLU A 75 14.85 21.81 1.01
CA GLU A 75 15.13 22.00 -0.41
C GLU A 75 13.82 21.85 -1.20
N PRO A 76 13.50 22.76 -2.14
CA PRO A 76 12.30 22.65 -2.93
C PRO A 76 12.34 21.32 -3.68
N VAL A 77 11.49 20.39 -3.26
CA VAL A 77 11.27 19.17 -4.03
C VAL A 77 10.55 19.62 -5.28
N ASP A 78 11.11 19.31 -6.47
CA ASP A 78 10.38 19.49 -7.72
C ASP A 78 9.00 18.91 -7.54
N ALA A 79 7.97 19.76 -7.69
CA ALA A 79 6.60 19.33 -7.50
C ALA A 79 6.38 18.14 -8.45
N PRO A 80 5.88 16.99 -7.95
CA PRO A 80 5.52 15.91 -8.84
C PRO A 80 4.57 16.49 -9.89
N PRO A 81 4.73 16.10 -11.18
CA PRO A 81 3.90 16.64 -12.25
C PRO A 81 2.43 16.48 -11.85
N ALA A 82 1.63 17.52 -12.13
CA ALA A 82 0.22 17.52 -11.79
C ALA A 82 -0.43 16.22 -12.29
N PRO A 83 -1.24 15.54 -11.45
CA PRO A 83 -1.93 14.34 -11.91
C PRO A 83 -2.77 14.69 -13.15
N PRO A 84 -2.79 13.85 -14.19
CA PRO A 84 -3.57 14.13 -15.38
C PRO A 84 -5.05 14.25 -15.01
N ALA A 85 -5.73 15.25 -15.57
CA ALA A 85 -7.17 15.40 -15.43
C ALA A 85 -7.86 14.26 -16.19
N LEU A 86 -8.29 13.22 -15.46
CA LEU A 86 -9.05 12.11 -16.04
C LEU A 86 -10.55 12.45 -16.03
N SER A 87 -11.18 12.49 -17.20
CA SER A 87 -12.64 12.58 -17.32
C SER A 87 -13.26 11.22 -17.65
N CYS A 88 -14.41 10.93 -17.04
CA CYS A 88 -15.15 9.69 -17.30
C CYS A 88 -15.92 9.83 -18.62
N LEU A 89 -15.56 9.04 -19.63
CA LEU A 89 -16.35 8.89 -20.86
C LEU A 89 -17.39 7.76 -20.71
N PRO A 90 -18.56 7.84 -21.37
CA PRO A 90 -19.53 6.76 -21.39
C PRO A 90 -18.89 5.47 -21.95
N GLY A 91 -18.87 4.40 -21.15
CA GLY A 91 -18.26 3.11 -21.52
C GLY A 91 -16.96 2.73 -20.80
N GLY A 92 -16.44 3.60 -19.92
CA GLY A 92 -15.21 3.35 -19.15
C GLY A 92 -13.99 4.08 -19.72
N CYS A 93 -13.06 4.48 -18.84
CA CYS A 93 -12.04 5.49 -19.09
C CYS A 93 -11.07 5.16 -20.25
N CYS A 94 -10.87 6.11 -21.17
CA CYS A 94 -9.59 6.59 -21.72
C CYS A 94 -9.85 7.60 -22.87
N GLY A 95 -9.44 8.85 -22.69
CA GLY A 95 -9.37 9.82 -23.78
C GLY A 95 -8.61 11.07 -23.36
N SER A 96 -7.28 11.08 -23.47
CA SER A 96 -6.57 12.34 -23.70
C SER A 96 -6.67 12.66 -25.19
N ALA A 97 -6.72 13.93 -25.57
CA ALA A 97 -6.72 14.37 -26.97
C ALA A 97 -5.40 14.04 -27.72
N SER A 98 -4.50 13.27 -27.13
CA SER A 98 -3.21 12.87 -27.68
C SER A 98 -2.89 11.45 -27.22
N ALA A 99 -3.56 10.48 -27.83
CA ALA A 99 -3.28 9.07 -27.63
C ALA A 99 -2.08 8.67 -28.51
N ASP A 100 -0.86 8.86 -28.00
CA ASP A 100 0.30 8.16 -28.55
C ASP A 100 0.20 6.68 -28.18
N THR A 101 0.23 5.85 -29.22
CA THR A 101 -0.13 4.44 -29.17
C THR A 101 1.08 3.60 -28.76
N ALA A 102 1.35 3.49 -27.45
CA ALA A 102 2.26 2.48 -26.91
C ALA A 102 1.50 1.59 -25.92
N THR A 103 0.98 0.47 -26.44
CA THR A 103 0.15 -0.50 -25.70
C THR A 103 1.02 -1.42 -24.84
N THR A 104 1.46 -0.94 -23.67
CA THR A 104 1.85 -1.85 -22.58
C THR A 104 0.62 -2.05 -21.70
N ARG A 105 0.13 -3.28 -21.62
CA ARG A 105 -1.02 -3.64 -20.78
C ARG A 105 -0.53 -4.23 -19.45
N SER A 106 -1.20 -3.90 -18.36
CA SER A 106 -1.02 -4.55 -17.06
C SER A 106 -1.45 -6.03 -17.12
N ALA A 107 -1.10 -6.82 -16.09
CA ALA A 107 -1.45 -8.25 -16.01
C ALA A 107 -2.96 -8.55 -16.13
N CYS A 108 -3.81 -7.57 -15.82
CA CYS A 108 -5.27 -7.63 -15.99
C CYS A 108 -5.79 -7.16 -17.36
N GLY A 109 -4.92 -6.80 -18.31
CA GLY A 109 -5.31 -6.40 -19.66
C GLY A 109 -5.66 -4.91 -19.84
N CYS A 110 -5.64 -4.10 -18.79
CA CYS A 110 -5.83 -2.65 -18.87
C CYS A 110 -4.55 -1.92 -19.37
N PRO A 111 -4.66 -0.73 -19.99
CA PRO A 111 -3.51 0.12 -20.25
C PRO A 111 -2.80 0.48 -18.94
N SER A 112 -1.46 0.45 -18.93
CA SER A 112 -0.62 0.70 -17.74
C SER A 112 -0.76 2.11 -17.15
N THR A 113 -1.50 3.01 -17.79
CA THR A 113 -1.74 4.40 -17.38
C THR A 113 -2.97 4.57 -16.49
N CYS A 114 -3.66 3.48 -16.12
CA CYS A 114 -4.81 3.53 -15.22
C CYS A 114 -4.38 3.79 -13.77
N GLY A 115 -4.67 4.98 -13.24
CA GLY A 115 -4.40 5.35 -11.84
C GLY A 115 -5.19 4.56 -10.80
N CYS A 116 -6.13 3.71 -11.21
CA CYS A 116 -6.97 2.91 -10.33
C CYS A 116 -6.37 1.52 -9.96
N GLY A 117 -5.30 1.10 -10.63
CA GLY A 117 -4.70 -0.23 -10.42
C GLY A 117 -5.56 -1.40 -10.94
N CYS A 118 -5.07 -2.64 -10.72
CA CYS A 118 -5.75 -3.88 -11.09
C CYS A 118 -6.98 -4.12 -10.20
N GLN A 119 -8.15 -4.38 -10.81
CA GLN A 119 -9.42 -4.57 -10.09
C GLN A 119 -9.99 -6.00 -10.22
N ASP A 120 -9.19 -6.98 -10.68
CA ASP A 120 -9.56 -8.40 -10.77
C ASP A 120 -10.95 -8.68 -11.36
N GLY A 121 -11.30 -7.96 -12.44
CA GLY A 121 -12.59 -8.12 -13.15
C GLY A 121 -13.78 -7.38 -12.52
N ALA A 122 -13.57 -6.62 -11.44
CA ALA A 122 -14.61 -5.78 -10.84
C ALA A 122 -14.83 -4.48 -11.64
N PRO A 123 -16.06 -3.92 -11.64
CA PRO A 123 -16.31 -2.60 -12.21
C PRO A 123 -15.50 -1.52 -11.48
N CYS A 124 -15.02 -0.52 -12.23
CA CYS A 124 -14.19 0.55 -11.70
C CYS A 124 -14.89 1.28 -10.54
N ARG A 125 -14.20 1.40 -9.40
CA ARG A 125 -14.70 2.07 -8.18
C ARG A 125 -14.21 3.51 -8.05
N CYS A 126 -13.98 4.21 -9.16
CA CYS A 126 -13.79 5.66 -9.15
C CYS A 126 -15.12 6.36 -8.82
N GLY A 127 -15.57 6.20 -7.58
CA GLY A 127 -16.72 6.86 -7.03
C GLY A 127 -16.35 8.29 -6.65
N THR A 128 -17.01 9.24 -7.29
CA THR A 128 -17.51 10.46 -6.66
C THR A 128 -17.58 10.38 -5.14
N ARG A 129 -16.63 11.00 -4.43
CA ARG A 129 -16.97 11.86 -3.29
C ARG A 129 -16.84 13.30 -3.77
N ALA A 130 -17.88 13.75 -4.45
CA ALA A 130 -18.21 15.16 -4.45
C ALA A 130 -18.98 15.43 -3.15
N ALA A 131 -18.34 16.15 -2.23
CA ALA A 131 -18.95 17.16 -1.39
C ALA A 131 -17.89 18.23 -1.20
#